data_AF-A0A1F8LPL5-F1
#
_entry.id   AF-A0A1F8LPL5-F1
#
_cell.length_a   1.000
_cell.length_b   1.000
_cell.length_c   1.000
_cell.angle_alpha   90.00
_cell.angle_beta   90.00
_cell.angle_gamma   90.00
#
_symmetry.space_group_name_H-M   'P 1'
#
loop_
_entity.id
_entity.type
_entity.pdbx_description
1 polymer ?
#
loop_
_entity_poly.entity_id
_entity_poly.type
_entity_poly.pdbx_seq_one_letter_code
_entity_poly.pdbx_strand_id
1 'polypeptide(L)'
;MPGIKRDFLTVINEQLAGGVHLTNLLFHPGGNVYILTYQKGNRKRHIFVDTGDARYGDEIFNILNENEIDETGIERIIITHRHPDHTGLAYLLANKSGAKIMAHSTFRSFVEGSQGNNPWSSGFDSAHLSECNFEYLNESTEPIKLNGVDFPNLSGAINIGESGRLIILGTPKTSMTHSPDQLIAVYSSQPEPHPHIQPIKDYKPTDDIIFSGDLWLMRGPMFGGGGDIMWNLRVGLHQIGNMMTGGSSIRRDPREQDAAAKDALKRGFCLIRVKPGHGDEFLGSRILPRSLMADNDILIEFGFPWGADKDILTSREYASKVNARREQAYASFVEELTHWMRLGYKSDEISRFLARIHREQSGGGPLVEEDRHERREQLVILLDRLMNDRSQAVELRQLAESTKSQLPNR
;
A
#
# COMPACT_ATOMS: atom_id res chain seq x y z
N MET A 1 -5.24 -1.71 -22.09
CA MET A 1 -4.88 -0.51 -22.88
C MET A 1 -3.77 0.23 -22.15
N PRO A 2 -2.72 0.73 -22.82
CA PRO A 2 -1.70 1.56 -22.18
C PRO A 2 -2.33 2.87 -21.67
N GLY A 3 -1.93 3.32 -20.48
CA GLY A 3 -2.55 4.45 -19.79
C GLY A 3 -2.39 5.80 -20.48
N ILE A 4 -3.35 6.72 -20.25
CA ILE A 4 -3.23 8.13 -20.63
C ILE A 4 -2.45 8.83 -19.51
N LYS A 5 -1.31 9.42 -19.85
CA LYS A 5 -0.48 10.21 -18.93
C LYS A 5 -0.73 11.69 -19.16
N ARG A 6 -1.32 12.36 -18.18
CA ARG A 6 -1.29 13.82 -18.03
C ARG A 6 -0.18 14.15 -17.03
N ASP A 7 0.40 15.36 -17.08
CA ASP A 7 1.61 15.68 -16.29
C ASP A 7 1.45 15.49 -14.77
N PHE A 8 0.22 15.46 -14.26
CA PHE A 8 -0.13 15.26 -12.86
C PHE A 8 -1.00 14.03 -12.58
N LEU A 9 -1.30 13.20 -13.60
CA LEU A 9 -2.26 12.10 -13.48
C LEU A 9 -1.96 10.94 -14.43
N THR A 10 -1.99 9.73 -13.88
CA THR A 10 -1.90 8.48 -14.64
C THR A 10 -3.18 7.67 -14.48
N VAL A 11 -3.80 7.29 -15.60
CA VAL A 11 -4.96 6.37 -15.61
C VAL A 11 -4.49 4.97 -16.00
N ILE A 12 -4.74 3.97 -15.14
CA ILE A 12 -4.36 2.58 -15.40
C ILE A 12 -5.60 1.69 -15.36
N ASN A 13 -5.82 0.94 -16.44
CA ASN A 13 -6.95 0.04 -16.61
C ASN A 13 -6.47 -1.42 -16.62
N GLU A 14 -7.04 -2.25 -15.77
CA GLU A 14 -6.58 -3.62 -15.53
C GLU A 14 -7.78 -4.58 -15.44
N GLN A 15 -7.72 -5.69 -16.17
CA GLN A 15 -8.68 -6.78 -15.98
C GLN A 15 -8.19 -7.67 -14.83
N LEU A 16 -8.99 -7.76 -13.77
CA LEU A 16 -8.78 -8.68 -12.66
C LEU A 16 -9.56 -9.98 -12.89
N ALA A 17 -9.22 -11.00 -12.10
CA ALA A 17 -9.97 -12.24 -12.05
C ALA A 17 -11.45 -12.04 -11.65
N GLY A 18 -12.29 -13.03 -11.89
CA GLY A 18 -13.71 -12.96 -11.51
C GLY A 18 -14.53 -11.90 -12.25
N GLY A 19 -14.10 -11.49 -13.46
CA GLY A 19 -14.85 -10.55 -14.30
C GLY A 19 -14.87 -9.10 -13.77
N VAL A 20 -13.86 -8.71 -12.98
CA VAL A 20 -13.75 -7.36 -12.41
C VAL A 20 -12.73 -6.54 -13.19
N HIS A 21 -13.08 -5.32 -13.59
CA HIS A 21 -12.18 -4.36 -14.21
C HIS A 21 -11.79 -3.28 -13.19
N LEU A 22 -10.49 -3.10 -12.98
CA LEU A 22 -9.94 -2.08 -12.09
C LEU A 22 -9.47 -0.87 -12.89
N THR A 23 -10.04 0.29 -12.62
CA THR A 23 -9.55 1.58 -13.10
C THR A 23 -8.89 2.33 -11.94
N ASN A 24 -7.62 2.70 -12.13
CA ASN A 24 -6.83 3.45 -11.15
C ASN A 24 -6.63 4.86 -11.66
N LEU A 25 -6.98 5.86 -10.86
CA LEU A 25 -6.67 7.26 -11.10
C LEU A 25 -5.57 7.66 -10.12
N LEU A 26 -4.36 7.86 -10.62
CA LEU A 26 -3.17 8.12 -9.80
C LEU A 26 -2.73 9.58 -9.94
N PHE A 27 -3.02 10.45 -8.96
CA PHE A 27 -2.65 11.87 -9.02
C PHE A 27 -1.31 12.15 -8.34
N HIS A 28 -0.59 13.13 -8.88
CA HIS A 28 0.72 13.57 -8.41
C HIS A 28 0.72 15.10 -8.19
N PRO A 29 0.74 15.59 -6.93
CA PRO A 29 0.65 14.85 -5.66
C PRO A 29 -0.81 14.54 -5.20
N GLY A 30 -1.08 13.28 -4.86
CA GLY A 30 -2.13 12.87 -3.90
C GLY A 30 -3.35 12.17 -4.46
N GLY A 31 -4.36 11.95 -3.62
CA GLY A 31 -5.75 11.66 -3.98
C GLY A 31 -6.04 10.56 -5.00
N ASN A 32 -5.45 9.39 -4.82
CA ASN A 32 -5.72 8.27 -5.70
C ASN A 32 -7.17 7.76 -5.57
N VAL A 33 -7.74 7.33 -6.70
CA VAL A 33 -9.09 6.74 -6.76
C VAL A 33 -9.01 5.37 -7.41
N TYR A 34 -9.61 4.36 -6.77
CA TYR A 34 -9.68 3.02 -7.31
C TYR A 34 -11.13 2.63 -7.59
N ILE A 35 -11.38 2.13 -8.79
CA ILE A 35 -12.74 1.84 -9.25
C ILE A 35 -12.80 0.39 -9.69
N LEU A 36 -13.52 -0.43 -8.93
CA LEU A 36 -13.82 -1.82 -9.24
C LEU A 36 -15.14 -1.87 -10.01
N THR A 37 -15.05 -2.08 -11.31
CA THR A 37 -16.18 -2.20 -12.23
C THR A 37 -16.49 -3.67 -12.51
N TYR A 38 -17.75 -4.06 -12.40
CA TYR A 38 -18.16 -5.45 -12.64
C TYR A 38 -19.61 -5.52 -13.15
N GLN A 39 -19.97 -6.66 -13.74
CA GLN A 39 -21.33 -6.91 -14.21
C GLN A 39 -22.20 -7.45 -13.06
N LYS A 40 -23.40 -6.89 -12.88
CA LYS A 40 -24.42 -7.42 -11.95
C LYS A 40 -25.76 -7.46 -12.65
N GLY A 41 -26.15 -8.67 -13.11
CA GLY A 41 -27.24 -8.82 -14.07
C GLY A 41 -26.91 -8.09 -15.37
N ASN A 42 -27.83 -7.27 -15.88
CA ASN A 42 -27.65 -6.55 -17.16
C ASN A 42 -27.04 -5.15 -17.00
N ARG A 43 -26.47 -4.81 -15.83
CA ARG A 43 -25.91 -3.48 -15.56
C ARG A 43 -24.46 -3.59 -15.11
N LYS A 44 -23.63 -2.65 -15.57
CA LYS A 44 -22.32 -2.39 -14.97
C LYS A 44 -22.53 -1.72 -13.60
N ARG A 45 -21.74 -2.12 -12.62
CA ARG A 45 -21.74 -1.59 -11.26
C ARG A 45 -20.33 -1.22 -10.86
N HIS A 46 -20.23 -0.22 -9.99
CA HIS A 46 -18.94 0.30 -9.54
C HIS A 46 -18.86 0.30 -8.01
N ILE A 47 -17.70 -0.07 -7.49
CA ILE A 47 -17.29 0.23 -6.12
C ILE A 47 -16.07 1.12 -6.18
N PHE A 48 -16.13 2.25 -5.50
CA PHE A 48 -15.02 3.17 -5.36
C PHE A 48 -14.28 2.86 -4.05
N VAL A 49 -12.96 2.88 -4.09
CA VAL A 49 -12.11 3.00 -2.90
C VAL A 49 -11.40 4.35 -2.99
N ASP A 50 -11.71 5.19 -2.01
CA ASP A 50 -11.48 6.63 -1.99
C ASP A 50 -12.11 7.38 -3.16
N THR A 51 -12.07 8.70 -3.10
CA THR A 51 -12.75 9.60 -4.03
C THR A 51 -11.89 10.74 -4.53
N GLY A 52 -10.61 10.75 -4.15
CA GLY A 52 -9.66 11.74 -4.60
C GLY A 52 -9.87 13.09 -3.93
N ASP A 53 -9.16 14.09 -4.45
CA ASP A 53 -9.20 15.45 -3.95
C ASP A 53 -10.23 16.30 -4.71
N ALA A 54 -11.00 17.12 -3.98
CA ALA A 54 -12.03 17.99 -4.55
C ALA A 54 -11.47 18.96 -5.61
N ARG A 55 -10.19 19.33 -5.50
CA ARG A 55 -9.49 20.20 -6.47
C ARG A 55 -9.40 19.60 -7.88
N TYR A 56 -9.55 18.29 -8.03
CA TYR A 56 -9.51 17.57 -9.31
C TYR A 56 -10.89 17.07 -9.74
N GLY A 57 -11.97 17.63 -9.19
CA GLY A 57 -13.34 17.16 -9.41
C GLY A 57 -13.72 17.05 -10.89
N ASP A 58 -13.55 18.14 -11.64
CA ASP A 58 -13.90 18.18 -13.07
C ASP A 58 -13.06 17.19 -13.87
N GLU A 59 -11.76 17.08 -13.59
CA GLU A 59 -10.88 16.11 -14.23
C GLU A 59 -11.30 14.67 -13.93
N ILE A 60 -11.63 14.36 -12.67
CA ILE A 60 -12.10 13.03 -12.28
C ILE A 60 -13.39 12.70 -13.04
N PHE A 61 -14.40 13.57 -13.03
CA PHE A 61 -15.65 13.32 -13.77
C PHE A 61 -15.44 13.14 -15.28
N ASN A 62 -14.58 13.95 -15.89
CA ASN A 62 -14.24 13.77 -17.31
C ASN A 62 -13.62 12.39 -17.57
N ILE A 63 -12.75 11.92 -16.68
CA ILE A 63 -12.09 10.61 -16.81
C ILE A 63 -13.06 9.47 -16.56
N LEU A 64 -14.01 9.62 -15.62
CA LEU A 64 -15.08 8.64 -15.43
C LEU A 64 -15.85 8.47 -16.75
N ASN A 65 -16.25 9.57 -17.38
CA ASN A 65 -16.94 9.54 -18.67
C ASN A 65 -16.07 8.95 -19.79
N GLU A 66 -14.80 9.34 -19.92
CA GLU A 66 -13.84 8.80 -20.91
C GLU A 66 -13.62 7.28 -20.76
N ASN A 67 -13.80 6.73 -19.55
CA ASN A 67 -13.63 5.30 -19.25
C ASN A 67 -14.97 4.55 -19.13
N GLU A 68 -16.08 5.15 -19.58
CA GLU A 68 -17.43 4.56 -19.52
C GLU A 68 -17.87 4.14 -18.12
N ILE A 69 -17.44 4.90 -17.10
CA ILE A 69 -17.84 4.72 -15.70
C ILE A 69 -19.00 5.67 -15.43
N ASP A 70 -20.21 5.13 -15.48
CA ASP A 70 -21.45 5.85 -15.19
C ASP A 70 -21.60 6.05 -13.67
N GLU A 71 -21.66 7.30 -13.21
CA GLU A 71 -21.71 7.58 -11.78
C GLU A 71 -23.00 7.04 -11.16
N THR A 72 -24.10 6.93 -11.91
CA THR A 72 -25.35 6.34 -11.42
C THR A 72 -25.25 4.83 -11.17
N GLY A 73 -24.19 4.20 -11.70
CA GLY A 73 -23.84 2.79 -11.48
C GLY A 73 -23.07 2.51 -10.18
N ILE A 74 -22.64 3.54 -9.44
CA ILE A 74 -21.87 3.39 -8.21
C ILE A 74 -22.77 2.83 -7.11
N GLU A 75 -22.41 1.67 -6.56
CA GLU A 75 -23.17 1.06 -5.45
C GLU A 75 -22.61 1.47 -4.09
N ARG A 76 -21.28 1.59 -3.99
CA ARG A 76 -20.56 1.82 -2.74
C ARG A 76 -19.34 2.71 -2.96
N ILE A 77 -19.04 3.51 -1.96
CA ILE A 77 -17.81 4.29 -1.83
C ILE A 77 -17.17 3.88 -0.50
N ILE A 78 -15.97 3.33 -0.55
CA ILE A 78 -15.21 2.94 0.65
C ILE A 78 -14.17 4.02 0.90
N ILE A 79 -14.23 4.65 2.06
CA ILE A 79 -13.28 5.68 2.45
C ILE A 79 -12.22 5.06 3.36
N THR A 80 -10.97 5.14 2.94
CA THR A 80 -9.86 4.54 3.68
C THR A 80 -9.51 5.33 4.93
N HIS A 81 -9.63 6.66 4.90
CA HIS A 81 -9.61 7.55 6.07
C HIS A 81 -10.02 8.99 5.69
N ARG A 82 -10.15 9.87 6.70
CA ARG A 82 -10.71 11.23 6.64
C ARG A 82 -9.93 12.30 5.90
N HIS A 83 -8.76 12.01 5.33
CA HIS A 83 -8.01 13.06 4.67
C HIS A 83 -8.74 13.58 3.41
N PRO A 84 -8.65 14.89 3.10
CA PRO A 84 -9.43 15.49 2.02
C PRO A 84 -9.16 14.88 0.65
N ASP A 85 -7.97 14.36 0.41
CA ASP A 85 -7.62 13.71 -0.83
C ASP A 85 -8.15 12.26 -0.94
N HIS A 86 -8.75 11.74 0.12
CA HIS A 86 -9.48 10.46 0.10
C HIS A 86 -10.99 10.66 0.02
N THR A 87 -11.48 11.80 0.51
CA THR A 87 -12.91 12.09 0.75
C THR A 87 -13.46 13.21 -0.12
N GLY A 88 -12.62 13.87 -0.91
CA GLY A 88 -12.91 15.16 -1.55
C GLY A 88 -14.13 15.16 -2.45
N LEU A 89 -14.39 14.05 -3.16
CA LEU A 89 -15.57 13.92 -4.03
C LEU A 89 -16.65 12.99 -3.48
N ALA A 90 -16.51 12.51 -2.25
CA ALA A 90 -17.42 11.52 -1.67
C ALA A 90 -18.89 12.00 -1.66
N TYR A 91 -19.12 13.25 -1.26
CA TYR A 91 -20.47 13.84 -1.30
C TYR A 91 -21.05 13.89 -2.72
N LEU A 92 -20.29 14.43 -3.68
CA LEU A 92 -20.77 14.62 -5.05
C LEU A 92 -21.08 13.28 -5.72
N LEU A 93 -20.21 12.29 -5.56
CA LEU A 93 -20.40 10.95 -6.11
C LEU A 93 -21.58 10.25 -5.42
N ALA A 94 -21.68 10.31 -4.09
CA ALA A 94 -22.79 9.68 -3.35
C ALA A 94 -24.15 10.31 -3.67
N ASN A 95 -24.22 11.64 -3.77
CA ASN A 95 -25.46 12.36 -4.09
C ASN A 95 -25.97 12.04 -5.50
N LYS A 96 -25.07 11.96 -6.49
CA LYS A 96 -25.44 11.58 -7.87
C LYS A 96 -25.91 10.13 -7.98
N SER A 97 -25.27 9.23 -7.26
CA SER A 97 -25.45 7.77 -7.41
C SER A 97 -26.46 7.16 -6.44
N GLY A 98 -26.73 7.82 -5.32
CA GLY A 98 -27.36 7.22 -4.16
C GLY A 98 -26.48 6.17 -3.47
N ALA A 99 -25.19 6.12 -3.78
CA ALA A 99 -24.27 5.13 -3.23
C ALA A 99 -24.17 5.23 -1.71
N LYS A 100 -23.97 4.07 -1.09
CA LYS A 100 -23.67 3.98 0.33
C LYS A 100 -22.18 4.27 0.54
N ILE A 101 -21.85 5.16 1.47
CA ILE A 101 -20.48 5.41 1.91
C ILE A 101 -20.15 4.49 3.08
N MET A 102 -19.07 3.72 2.98
CA MET A 102 -18.57 2.83 4.02
C MET A 102 -17.28 3.40 4.58
N ALA A 103 -17.19 3.54 5.90
CA ALA A 103 -16.01 4.06 6.60
C ALA A 103 -15.87 3.43 7.97
N HIS A 104 -14.68 3.49 8.58
CA HIS A 104 -14.46 3.01 9.94
C HIS A 104 -15.37 3.77 10.94
N SER A 105 -15.80 3.13 12.03
CA SER A 105 -16.78 3.75 12.94
C SER A 105 -16.31 5.06 13.59
N THR A 106 -15.00 5.20 13.83
CA THR A 106 -14.39 6.44 14.35
C THR A 106 -14.46 7.61 13.36
N PHE A 107 -14.67 7.35 12.06
CA PHE A 107 -14.92 8.35 11.03
C PHE A 107 -16.17 9.18 11.33
N ARG A 108 -17.14 8.61 12.05
CA ARG A 108 -18.37 9.31 12.44
C ARG A 108 -18.09 10.64 13.13
N SER A 109 -17.08 10.69 14.01
CA SER A 109 -16.70 11.91 14.72
C SER A 109 -16.23 13.04 13.80
N PHE A 110 -15.73 12.70 12.61
CA PHE A 110 -15.33 13.66 11.59
C PHE A 110 -16.54 14.20 10.82
N VAL A 111 -17.55 13.36 10.54
CA VAL A 111 -18.78 13.75 9.83
C VAL A 111 -19.74 14.52 10.72
N GLU A 112 -19.97 14.04 11.95
CA GLU A 112 -20.94 14.61 12.89
C GLU A 112 -20.33 15.75 13.73
N GLY A 113 -19.00 15.84 13.79
CA GLY A 113 -18.30 16.82 14.61
C GLY A 113 -18.31 18.22 13.99
N SER A 114 -18.51 19.24 14.82
CA SER A 114 -18.22 20.64 14.49
C SER A 114 -16.71 20.86 14.47
N GLN A 115 -16.02 20.30 13.47
CA GLN A 115 -14.63 20.61 13.22
C GLN A 115 -14.56 22.09 12.82
N GLY A 116 -14.09 22.95 13.72
CA GLY A 116 -13.78 24.34 13.37
C GLY A 116 -12.85 24.38 12.17
N ASN A 117 -13.07 25.34 11.25
CA ASN A 117 -12.36 25.53 9.98
C ASN A 117 -10.98 24.86 9.96
N ASN A 118 -10.92 23.64 9.42
CA ASN A 118 -9.67 22.96 9.25
C ASN A 118 -8.97 23.56 8.03
N PRO A 119 -7.85 24.30 8.18
CA PRO A 119 -7.17 24.95 7.05
C PRO A 119 -6.69 23.96 5.98
N TRP A 120 -6.69 22.66 6.28
CA TRP A 120 -6.33 21.60 5.36
C TRP A 120 -7.45 21.19 4.40
N SER A 121 -8.67 21.72 4.57
CA SER A 121 -9.83 21.21 3.83
C SER A 121 -9.85 21.54 2.33
N SER A 122 -8.99 22.43 1.81
CA SER A 122 -8.82 22.65 0.35
C SER A 122 -10.12 22.82 -0.46
N GLY A 123 -11.19 23.35 0.15
CA GLY A 123 -12.51 23.51 -0.48
C GLY A 123 -13.49 22.35 -0.24
N PHE A 124 -13.08 21.30 0.46
CA PHE A 124 -13.95 20.24 0.96
C PHE A 124 -14.68 20.69 2.23
N ASP A 125 -16.01 20.65 2.21
CA ASP A 125 -16.83 20.84 3.40
C ASP A 125 -17.33 19.47 3.89
N SER A 126 -16.79 19.00 5.00
CA SER A 126 -17.19 17.72 5.59
C SER A 126 -18.64 17.74 6.09
N ALA A 127 -19.25 18.91 6.31
CA ALA A 127 -20.64 19.01 6.73
C ALA A 127 -21.61 18.37 5.72
N HIS A 128 -21.31 18.47 4.42
CA HIS A 128 -22.12 17.84 3.38
C HIS A 128 -22.13 16.31 3.47
N LEU A 129 -21.09 15.69 4.06
CA LEU A 129 -21.09 14.24 4.28
C LEU A 129 -22.22 13.80 5.23
N SER A 130 -22.70 14.66 6.12
CA SER A 130 -23.80 14.32 7.02
C SER A 130 -25.13 14.03 6.29
N GLU A 131 -25.25 14.47 5.04
CA GLU A 131 -26.41 14.22 4.16
C GLU A 131 -26.33 12.86 3.45
N CYS A 132 -25.17 12.20 3.48
CA CYS A 132 -24.94 10.96 2.74
C CYS A 132 -25.42 9.72 3.50
N ASN A 133 -25.69 8.65 2.75
CA ASN A 133 -26.02 7.34 3.31
C ASN A 133 -24.75 6.62 3.81
N PHE A 134 -24.39 6.84 5.08
CA PHE A 134 -23.23 6.20 5.71
C PHE A 134 -23.54 4.84 6.34
N GLU A 135 -22.62 3.89 6.15
CA GLU A 135 -22.46 2.68 6.96
C GLU A 135 -21.12 2.75 7.70
N TYR A 136 -21.21 3.00 9.01
CA TYR A 136 -20.06 3.03 9.90
C TYR A 136 -19.71 1.61 10.35
N LEU A 137 -18.54 1.13 9.91
CA LEU A 137 -18.08 -0.23 10.13
C LEU A 137 -17.45 -0.38 11.50
N ASN A 138 -17.93 -1.36 12.27
CA ASN A 138 -17.41 -1.67 13.59
C ASN A 138 -16.53 -2.92 13.52
N GLU A 139 -15.56 -3.00 14.42
CA GLU A 139 -14.72 -4.19 14.59
C GLU A 139 -15.59 -5.40 14.96
N SER A 140 -15.48 -6.47 14.18
CA SER A 140 -15.97 -7.80 14.51
C SER A 140 -15.18 -8.38 15.70
N THR A 141 -15.79 -9.32 16.40
CA THR A 141 -15.13 -10.10 17.46
C THR A 141 -14.08 -11.07 16.92
N GLU A 142 -14.14 -11.41 15.63
CA GLU A 142 -13.22 -12.35 14.98
C GLU A 142 -12.27 -11.59 14.05
N PRO A 143 -11.05 -11.28 14.51
CA PRO A 143 -10.05 -10.64 13.66
C PRO A 143 -9.55 -11.60 12.58
N ILE A 144 -9.12 -11.04 11.45
CA ILE A 144 -8.45 -11.78 10.39
C ILE A 144 -6.95 -11.75 10.66
N LYS A 145 -6.36 -12.93 10.84
CA LYS A 145 -4.94 -13.07 11.10
C LYS A 145 -4.14 -13.07 9.80
N LEU A 146 -3.28 -12.06 9.64
CA LEU A 146 -2.34 -11.95 8.51
C LEU A 146 -0.91 -12.07 9.07
N ASN A 147 -0.25 -13.22 8.84
CA ASN A 147 1.03 -13.65 9.46
C ASN A 147 1.22 -13.25 10.92
N GLY A 148 0.33 -13.73 11.76
CA GLY A 148 0.51 -13.55 13.20
C GLY A 148 -0.03 -12.23 13.73
N VAL A 149 -0.36 -11.27 12.87
CA VAL A 149 -1.00 -10.01 13.28
C VAL A 149 -2.49 -10.09 13.04
N ASP A 150 -3.25 -9.74 14.07
CA ASP A 150 -4.70 -9.75 14.06
C ASP A 150 -5.22 -8.41 13.53
N PHE A 151 -5.78 -8.42 12.33
CA PHE A 151 -6.45 -7.28 11.72
C PHE A 151 -7.94 -7.31 12.10
N PRO A 152 -8.49 -6.27 12.74
CA PRO A 152 -9.92 -6.20 13.00
C PRO A 152 -10.71 -6.37 11.71
N ASN A 153 -11.60 -7.35 11.64
CA ASN A 153 -12.48 -7.49 10.50
C ASN A 153 -13.64 -6.49 10.65
N LEU A 154 -13.83 -5.58 9.68
CA LEU A 154 -14.83 -4.51 9.79
C LEU A 154 -16.13 -4.83 9.05
N SER A 155 -16.12 -5.80 8.12
CA SER A 155 -17.30 -6.18 7.36
C SER A 155 -17.29 -7.64 6.95
N GLY A 156 -18.46 -8.18 6.63
CA GLY A 156 -18.52 -9.40 5.81
C GLY A 156 -17.87 -9.16 4.44
N ALA A 157 -17.55 -10.26 3.74
CA ALA A 157 -17.04 -10.17 2.37
C ALA A 157 -18.10 -9.58 1.42
N ILE A 158 -17.72 -8.56 0.67
CA ILE A 158 -18.56 -7.94 -0.36
C ILE A 158 -18.28 -8.65 -1.68
N ASN A 159 -19.24 -9.42 -2.18
CA ASN A 159 -19.10 -10.09 -3.48
C ASN A 159 -19.13 -9.08 -4.63
N ILE A 160 -18.16 -9.19 -5.54
CA ILE A 160 -18.03 -8.36 -6.74
C ILE A 160 -17.70 -9.22 -7.97
N GLY A 161 -18.40 -8.98 -9.07
CA GLY A 161 -18.29 -9.79 -10.28
C GLY A 161 -18.74 -11.24 -10.05
N GLU A 162 -18.08 -12.17 -10.74
CA GLU A 162 -18.40 -13.60 -10.74
C GLU A 162 -17.83 -14.32 -9.51
N SER A 163 -16.59 -14.00 -9.15
CA SER A 163 -15.87 -14.65 -8.05
C SER A 163 -15.09 -13.69 -7.15
N GLY A 164 -15.06 -12.40 -7.51
CA GLY A 164 -14.34 -11.38 -6.75
C GLY A 164 -15.01 -11.09 -5.41
N ARG A 165 -14.19 -10.72 -4.43
CA ARG A 165 -14.63 -10.37 -3.09
C ARG A 165 -13.79 -9.21 -2.58
N LEU A 166 -14.41 -8.34 -1.79
CA LEU A 166 -13.73 -7.26 -1.09
C LEU A 166 -13.95 -7.44 0.42
N ILE A 167 -12.87 -7.49 1.19
CA ILE A 167 -12.91 -7.51 2.65
C ILE A 167 -12.42 -6.17 3.17
N ILE A 168 -13.10 -5.63 4.17
CA ILE A 168 -12.69 -4.39 4.82
C ILE A 168 -12.11 -4.71 6.19
N LEU A 169 -10.86 -4.30 6.41
CA LEU A 169 -10.09 -4.53 7.62
C LEU A 169 -9.75 -3.20 8.29
N GLY A 170 -9.73 -3.19 9.61
CA GLY A 170 -9.17 -2.11 10.40
C GLY A 170 -7.66 -2.29 10.51
N THR A 171 -6.95 -1.20 10.78
CA THR A 171 -5.57 -1.31 11.24
C THR A 171 -5.55 -1.86 12.66
N PRO A 172 -4.61 -2.76 13.02
CA PRO A 172 -4.48 -3.22 14.40
C PRO A 172 -4.28 -2.04 15.36
N LYS A 173 -4.83 -2.16 16.57
CA LYS A 173 -4.73 -1.10 17.58
C LYS A 173 -3.28 -0.92 18.00
N THR A 174 -2.70 0.21 17.64
CA THR A 174 -1.38 0.63 18.12
C THR A 174 -1.44 2.01 18.76
N SER A 175 -0.40 2.34 19.52
CA SER A 175 -0.23 3.67 20.11
C SER A 175 -0.09 4.78 19.07
N MET A 176 0.18 4.44 17.81
CA MET A 176 0.46 5.39 16.73
C MET A 176 -0.15 4.93 15.40
N THR A 177 -1.33 5.45 15.10
CA THR A 177 -1.95 5.37 13.78
C THR A 177 -1.94 6.74 13.10
N HIS A 178 -1.77 6.76 11.77
CA HIS A 178 -1.85 8.00 10.98
C HIS A 178 -3.19 8.70 11.16
N SER A 179 -4.26 7.91 11.10
CA SER A 179 -5.61 8.33 11.42
C SER A 179 -6.34 7.20 12.15
N PRO A 180 -7.13 7.49 13.20
CA PRO A 180 -7.81 6.46 14.00
C PRO A 180 -8.98 5.78 13.26
N ASP A 181 -9.33 6.26 12.08
CA ASP A 181 -10.38 5.79 11.16
C ASP A 181 -9.81 5.05 9.96
N GLN A 182 -8.52 4.70 10.00
CA GLN A 182 -7.85 4.04 8.90
C GLN A 182 -8.34 2.60 8.70
N LEU A 183 -8.71 2.30 7.46
CA LEU A 183 -9.06 0.96 7.02
C LEU A 183 -8.27 0.53 5.78
N ILE A 184 -8.38 -0.75 5.49
CA ILE A 184 -7.74 -1.44 4.38
C ILE A 184 -8.83 -2.22 3.66
N ALA A 185 -8.91 -2.10 2.34
CA ALA A 185 -9.77 -2.94 1.52
C ALA A 185 -8.92 -3.99 0.79
N VAL A 186 -9.23 -5.26 0.98
CA VAL A 186 -8.52 -6.39 0.37
C VAL A 186 -9.44 -7.00 -0.68
N TYR A 187 -9.07 -6.84 -1.95
CA TYR A 187 -9.71 -7.57 -3.03
C TYR A 187 -9.05 -8.94 -3.18
N SER A 188 -9.86 -9.97 -3.38
CA SER A 188 -9.41 -11.31 -3.76
C SER A 188 -10.44 -11.98 -4.67
N SER A 189 -9.98 -12.79 -5.61
CA SER A 189 -10.84 -13.66 -6.42
C SER A 189 -11.08 -15.03 -5.79
N GLN A 190 -10.49 -15.30 -4.61
CA GLN A 190 -10.59 -16.58 -3.93
C GLN A 190 -11.88 -16.72 -3.10
N PRO A 191 -12.41 -17.95 -2.97
CA PRO A 191 -13.51 -18.25 -2.06
C PRO A 191 -13.16 -18.03 -0.59
N GLU A 192 -11.90 -18.18 -0.21
CA GLU A 192 -11.42 -17.83 1.13
C GLU A 192 -10.08 -17.10 0.99
N PRO A 193 -10.03 -15.79 1.24
CA PRO A 193 -8.86 -14.93 1.03
C PRO A 193 -7.77 -15.12 2.11
N HIS A 194 -7.65 -16.33 2.65
CA HIS A 194 -6.73 -16.60 3.75
C HIS A 194 -5.34 -17.01 3.23
N PRO A 195 -4.26 -16.37 3.71
CA PRO A 195 -2.88 -16.64 3.28
C PRO A 195 -2.34 -18.02 3.70
N HIS A 196 -3.15 -18.81 4.42
CA HIS A 196 -2.78 -20.13 4.94
C HIS A 196 -3.56 -21.29 4.29
N ILE A 197 -4.51 -21.01 3.42
CA ILE A 197 -5.23 -22.04 2.68
C ILE A 197 -4.40 -22.38 1.45
N GLN A 198 -4.24 -23.68 1.16
CA GLN A 198 -3.58 -24.10 -0.06
C GLN A 198 -4.30 -23.42 -1.23
N PRO A 199 -3.59 -22.63 -2.05
CA PRO A 199 -4.22 -21.93 -3.15
C PRO A 199 -4.98 -22.94 -4.00
N ILE A 200 -6.21 -22.59 -4.38
CA ILE A 200 -6.95 -23.34 -5.40
C ILE A 200 -6.02 -23.43 -6.62
N LYS A 201 -6.02 -24.58 -7.31
CA LYS A 201 -5.27 -24.75 -8.56
C LYS A 201 -5.51 -23.53 -9.46
N ASP A 202 -4.43 -22.95 -9.96
CA ASP A 202 -4.37 -21.79 -10.86
C ASP A 202 -4.43 -20.38 -10.23
N TYR A 203 -4.39 -20.25 -8.89
CA TYR A 203 -4.31 -18.93 -8.24
C TYR A 203 -2.93 -18.28 -8.35
N LYS A 204 -2.91 -16.99 -8.75
CA LYS A 204 -1.72 -16.14 -8.75
C LYS A 204 -1.83 -15.13 -7.60
N PRO A 205 -0.89 -15.07 -6.63
CA PRO A 205 -0.83 -14.04 -5.59
C PRO A 205 -1.04 -12.59 -6.03
N THR A 206 -0.70 -12.22 -7.27
CA THR A 206 -1.05 -10.90 -7.85
C THR A 206 -2.54 -10.61 -7.92
N ASP A 207 -3.38 -11.63 -7.80
CA ASP A 207 -4.83 -11.52 -7.86
C ASP A 207 -5.38 -10.86 -6.59
N ASP A 208 -4.62 -10.87 -5.49
CA ASP A 208 -4.98 -10.09 -4.30
C ASP A 208 -4.43 -8.67 -4.42
N ILE A 209 -5.31 -7.70 -4.16
CA ILE A 209 -4.99 -6.28 -4.20
C ILE A 209 -5.38 -5.66 -2.87
N ILE A 210 -4.47 -4.87 -2.31
CA ILE A 210 -4.73 -4.10 -1.11
C ILE A 210 -4.86 -2.63 -1.47
N PHE A 211 -6.01 -2.07 -1.16
CA PHE A 211 -6.26 -0.65 -1.24
C PHE A 211 -6.18 -0.07 0.17
N SER A 212 -5.35 0.95 0.35
CA SER A 212 -5.34 1.68 1.61
C SER A 212 -4.77 3.07 1.42
N GLY A 213 -5.52 4.06 1.90
CA GLY A 213 -5.03 5.43 2.00
C GLY A 213 -3.95 5.49 3.05
N ASP A 214 -2.85 6.13 2.68
CA ASP A 214 -1.72 6.46 3.54
C ASP A 214 -1.03 5.34 4.32
N LEU A 215 -1.36 4.07 4.07
CA LEU A 215 -0.69 2.91 4.66
C LEU A 215 0.82 2.89 4.42
N TRP A 216 1.26 3.66 3.41
CA TRP A 216 2.64 3.78 2.96
C TRP A 216 3.20 5.20 3.00
N LEU A 217 2.55 6.13 3.71
CA LEU A 217 3.18 7.41 3.99
C LEU A 217 4.30 7.24 5.03
N MET A 218 5.46 6.73 4.56
CA MET A 218 6.77 7.04 5.14
C MET A 218 7.16 8.52 4.95
N ARG A 219 6.24 9.31 4.41
CA ARG A 219 6.13 10.75 4.62
C ARG A 219 4.65 11.06 4.54
N GLY A 220 4.04 11.57 5.62
CA GLY A 220 2.90 12.48 5.47
C GLY A 220 3.21 13.50 4.36
N PRO A 221 2.21 14.08 3.68
CA PRO A 221 2.45 14.99 2.55
C PRO A 221 3.59 15.95 2.87
N MET A 222 4.67 15.86 2.09
CA MET A 222 5.62 16.96 2.00
C MET A 222 4.96 18.02 1.16
N PHE A 223 4.19 18.88 1.80
CA PHE A 223 3.99 20.21 1.27
C PHE A 223 5.38 20.84 1.16
N GLY A 224 5.81 21.04 -0.07
CA GLY A 224 7.20 21.28 -0.42
C GLY A 224 7.79 22.47 0.33
N GLY A 225 9.07 22.33 0.70
CA GLY A 225 10.19 23.29 0.52
C GLY A 225 9.99 24.80 0.64
N GLY A 226 8.85 25.32 1.09
CA GLY A 226 8.62 26.72 1.43
C GLY A 226 8.84 26.86 2.92
N GLY A 227 9.81 27.69 3.31
CA GLY A 227 10.20 27.91 4.69
C GLY A 227 9.10 28.54 5.55
N ASP A 228 8.11 27.76 5.94
CA ASP A 228 7.21 28.16 7.01
C ASP A 228 7.95 28.00 8.34
N ILE A 229 8.59 29.09 8.77
CA ILE A 229 9.20 29.23 10.08
C ILE A 229 8.24 28.75 11.18
N MET A 230 6.92 28.93 11.01
CA MET A 230 5.93 28.50 11.98
C MET A 230 5.77 26.98 12.07
N TRP A 231 6.01 26.25 10.97
CA TRP A 231 6.04 24.79 11.00
C TRP A 231 7.24 24.28 11.81
N ASN A 232 8.44 24.79 11.52
CA ASN A 232 9.65 24.43 12.26
C ASN A 232 9.54 24.84 13.74
N LEU A 233 8.93 26.00 14.02
CA LEU A 233 8.65 26.44 15.39
C LEU A 233 7.62 25.54 16.09
N ARG A 234 6.55 25.11 15.42
CA ARG A 234 5.57 24.16 16.00
C ARG A 234 6.17 22.80 16.26
N VAL A 235 6.96 22.27 15.31
CA VAL A 235 7.66 20.99 15.50
C VAL A 235 8.64 21.12 16.67
N GLY A 236 9.39 22.23 16.75
CA GLY A 236 10.29 22.52 17.87
C GLY A 236 9.56 22.66 19.21
N LEU A 237 8.44 23.38 19.26
CA LEU A 237 7.62 23.55 20.46
C LEU A 237 6.96 22.24 20.89
N HIS A 238 6.51 21.41 19.95
CA HIS A 238 5.98 20.09 20.24
C HIS A 238 7.07 19.15 20.77
N GLN A 239 8.30 19.22 20.22
CA GLN A 239 9.45 18.49 20.74
C GLN A 239 9.81 18.95 22.15
N ILE A 240 9.79 20.26 22.42
CA ILE A 240 10.02 20.83 23.76
C ILE A 240 8.93 20.37 24.74
N GLY A 241 7.67 20.37 24.33
CA GLY A 241 6.55 19.86 25.15
C GLY A 241 6.68 18.37 25.47
N ASN A 242 7.10 17.56 24.48
CA ASN A 242 7.39 16.15 24.69
C ASN A 242 8.59 15.96 25.65
N MET A 243 9.66 16.74 25.49
CA MET A 243 10.81 16.70 26.42
C MET A 243 10.41 17.08 27.85
N MET A 244 9.58 18.12 28.03
CA MET A 244 9.11 18.54 29.36
C MET A 244 8.18 17.53 30.03
N THR A 245 7.54 16.64 29.27
CA THR A 245 6.69 15.55 29.79
C THR A 245 7.45 14.23 29.95
N GLY A 246 8.78 14.25 29.80
CA GLY A 246 9.61 13.04 29.90
C GLY A 246 9.61 12.17 28.64
N GLY A 247 9.00 12.64 27.55
CA GLY A 247 9.08 12.02 26.23
C GLY A 247 10.45 12.28 25.59
N SER A 248 11.09 11.22 25.08
CA SER A 248 12.39 11.34 24.41
C SER A 248 12.29 12.23 23.17
N SER A 249 13.33 13.03 22.90
CA SER A 249 13.49 13.87 21.70
C SER A 249 13.70 13.09 20.39
N ILE A 250 13.42 11.78 20.40
CA ILE A 250 13.61 10.89 19.26
C ILE A 250 12.73 11.40 18.12
N ARG A 251 13.37 11.76 17.00
CA ARG A 251 12.69 11.89 15.71
C ARG A 251 11.89 10.62 15.51
N ARG A 252 10.56 10.71 15.65
CA ARG A 252 9.65 9.59 15.44
C ARG A 252 9.98 8.95 14.11
N ASP A 253 10.29 7.67 14.12
CA ASP A 253 10.55 6.95 12.89
C ASP A 253 9.23 6.99 12.08
N PRO A 254 9.23 7.52 10.84
CA PRO A 254 8.02 7.47 10.00
C PRO A 254 7.54 6.02 9.71
N ARG A 255 8.33 5.00 10.08
CA ARG A 255 7.95 3.57 10.11
C ARG A 255 7.24 3.15 11.40
N GLU A 256 7.26 3.94 12.48
CA GLU A 256 6.59 3.63 13.77
C GLU A 256 5.06 3.66 13.70
N GLN A 257 4.46 3.96 12.54
CA GLN A 257 3.09 3.56 12.26
C GLN A 257 3.04 2.03 12.15
N ASP A 258 2.35 1.36 13.08
CA ASP A 258 2.30 -0.10 13.28
C ASP A 258 3.23 -0.92 12.37
N ALA A 259 4.53 -0.92 12.71
CA ALA A 259 5.53 -1.66 11.96
C ALA A 259 5.16 -3.15 11.85
N ALA A 260 4.49 -3.70 12.87
CA ALA A 260 4.03 -5.08 12.86
C ALA A 260 2.90 -5.30 11.86
N ALA A 261 1.89 -4.43 11.76
CA ALA A 261 0.87 -4.52 10.72
C ALA A 261 1.46 -4.33 9.32
N LYS A 262 2.33 -3.34 9.11
CA LYS A 262 2.97 -3.11 7.81
C LYS A 262 3.79 -4.32 7.39
N ASP A 263 4.58 -4.87 8.31
CA ASP A 263 5.39 -6.05 8.08
C ASP A 263 4.53 -7.31 7.91
N ALA A 264 3.45 -7.46 8.66
CA ALA A 264 2.46 -8.51 8.45
C ALA A 264 1.82 -8.43 7.07
N LEU A 265 1.41 -7.25 6.60
CA LEU A 265 0.91 -7.13 5.24
C LEU A 265 2.01 -7.51 4.24
N LYS A 266 3.23 -7.01 4.38
CA LYS A 266 4.36 -7.41 3.50
C LYS A 266 4.65 -8.92 3.53
N ARG A 267 4.50 -9.57 4.68
CA ARG A 267 4.74 -11.01 4.88
C ARG A 267 3.57 -11.88 4.44
N GLY A 268 2.35 -11.33 4.34
CA GLY A 268 1.09 -12.11 4.20
C GLY A 268 0.89 -12.70 2.86
N PHE A 269 1.47 -12.03 1.89
CA PHE A 269 1.08 -12.19 0.52
C PHE A 269 2.38 -12.25 -0.27
N CYS A 270 2.46 -13.23 -1.17
CA CYS A 270 3.64 -13.45 -1.99
C CYS A 270 3.93 -12.23 -2.87
N LEU A 271 2.85 -11.60 -3.36
CA LEU A 271 2.88 -10.35 -4.12
C LEU A 271 1.56 -9.58 -3.89
N ILE A 272 1.62 -8.34 -3.40
CA ILE A 272 0.48 -7.45 -3.19
C ILE A 272 0.69 -6.22 -4.02
N ARG A 273 -0.36 -5.80 -4.72
CA ARG A 273 -0.43 -4.44 -5.21
C ARG A 273 -1.00 -3.57 -4.11
N VAL A 274 -0.15 -2.79 -3.45
CA VAL A 274 -0.62 -1.76 -2.53
C VAL A 274 -0.70 -0.45 -3.28
N LYS A 275 -1.91 0.07 -3.38
CA LYS A 275 -2.13 1.33 -4.06
C LYS A 275 -2.20 2.43 -2.99
N PRO A 276 -1.19 3.32 -2.88
CA PRO A 276 -1.08 4.28 -1.77
C PRO A 276 -2.04 5.46 -1.92
N GLY A 277 -2.27 6.24 -0.87
CA GLY A 277 -2.99 7.52 -0.98
C GLY A 277 -2.26 8.58 -1.80
N HIS A 278 -0.93 8.60 -1.70
CA HIS A 278 -0.07 9.50 -2.47
C HIS A 278 1.06 8.72 -3.16
N GLY A 279 1.10 8.78 -4.49
CA GLY A 279 2.19 8.24 -5.31
C GLY A 279 1.81 7.02 -6.15
N ASP A 280 2.81 6.48 -6.84
CA ASP A 280 2.67 5.32 -7.71
C ASP A 280 2.31 4.05 -6.92
N GLU A 281 1.61 3.14 -7.60
CA GLU A 281 1.35 1.79 -7.09
C GLU A 281 2.65 1.14 -6.60
N PHE A 282 2.56 0.47 -5.46
CA PHE A 282 3.67 -0.27 -4.88
C PHE A 282 3.40 -1.77 -4.92
N LEU A 283 4.35 -2.54 -5.44
CA LEU A 283 4.33 -3.98 -5.33
C LEU A 283 4.94 -4.41 -3.99
N GLY A 284 4.08 -4.66 -2.99
CA GLY A 284 4.44 -5.39 -1.80
C GLY A 284 4.83 -6.82 -2.17
N SER A 285 5.93 -7.33 -1.62
CA SER A 285 6.35 -8.71 -1.87
C SER A 285 7.03 -9.25 -0.63
N ARG A 286 6.89 -10.55 -0.36
CA ARG A 286 7.69 -11.29 0.62
C ARG A 286 9.20 -11.17 0.41
N ILE A 287 9.62 -10.91 -0.83
CA ILE A 287 11.00 -10.66 -1.21
C ILE A 287 11.58 -9.45 -0.46
N LEU A 288 10.78 -8.40 -0.25
CA LEU A 288 11.26 -7.17 0.37
C LEU A 288 11.66 -7.33 1.84
N PRO A 289 10.84 -7.89 2.74
CA PRO A 289 11.24 -8.07 4.14
C PRO A 289 12.21 -9.22 4.36
N ARG A 290 12.29 -10.23 3.47
CA ARG A 290 13.11 -11.45 3.71
C ARG A 290 14.44 -11.48 2.97
N SER A 291 14.47 -10.95 1.76
CA SER A 291 15.57 -11.14 0.83
C SER A 291 16.30 -9.85 0.52
N LEU A 292 15.56 -8.76 0.32
CA LEU A 292 16.11 -7.45 0.02
C LEU A 292 16.20 -6.62 1.29
N MET A 293 17.01 -7.06 2.26
CA MET A 293 17.22 -6.31 3.49
C MET A 293 18.21 -5.17 3.27
N ALA A 294 17.82 -3.95 3.62
CA ALA A 294 18.73 -2.84 3.83
C ALA A 294 19.57 -3.09 5.09
N ASP A 295 20.70 -2.42 5.22
CA ASP A 295 21.59 -2.57 6.39
C ASP A 295 20.86 -2.12 7.67
N ASN A 296 20.01 -1.09 7.59
CA ASN A 296 19.13 -0.69 8.69
C ASN A 296 18.16 -1.80 9.13
N ASP A 297 17.67 -2.65 8.23
CA ASP A 297 16.80 -3.77 8.60
C ASP A 297 17.58 -4.80 9.43
N ILE A 298 18.85 -5.06 9.07
CA ILE A 298 19.73 -5.97 9.79
C ILE A 298 20.09 -5.40 11.17
N LEU A 299 20.36 -4.09 11.26
CA LEU A 299 20.60 -3.40 12.53
C LEU A 299 19.41 -3.54 13.49
N ILE A 300 18.20 -3.27 13.01
CA ILE A 300 16.98 -3.42 13.80
C ILE A 300 16.79 -4.87 14.25
N GLU A 301 17.02 -5.85 13.37
CA GLU A 301 16.93 -7.27 13.72
C GLU A 301 17.94 -7.67 14.82
N PHE A 302 19.10 -7.01 14.87
CA PHE A 302 20.10 -7.20 15.92
C PHE A 302 19.85 -6.36 17.18
N GLY A 303 18.73 -5.63 17.25
CA GLY A 303 18.32 -4.86 18.42
C GLY A 303 18.90 -3.45 18.50
N PHE A 304 19.51 -2.95 17.41
CA PHE A 304 19.98 -1.57 17.34
C PHE A 304 18.83 -0.61 16.98
N PRO A 305 18.88 0.64 17.46
CA PRO A 305 17.89 1.65 17.07
C PRO A 305 18.00 1.98 15.57
N TRP A 306 16.91 2.46 14.98
CA TRP A 306 16.91 2.91 13.60
C TRP A 306 17.88 4.08 13.39
N GLY A 307 18.66 4.03 12.30
CA GLY A 307 19.70 5.02 12.00
C GLY A 307 20.97 4.88 12.86
N ALA A 308 21.16 3.73 13.53
CA ALA A 308 22.44 3.38 14.13
C ALA A 308 23.56 3.34 13.07
N ASP A 309 24.80 3.49 13.54
CA ASP A 309 25.98 3.48 12.68
C ASP A 309 26.12 2.13 11.95
N LYS A 310 26.16 2.17 10.62
CA LYS A 310 26.26 0.97 9.77
C LYS A 310 27.62 0.29 9.87
N ASP A 311 28.66 0.99 10.35
CA ASP A 311 29.97 0.39 10.61
C ASP A 311 29.91 -0.73 11.67
N ILE A 312 28.86 -0.75 12.50
CA ILE A 312 28.58 -1.87 13.42
C ILE A 312 28.46 -3.19 12.65
N LEU A 313 27.84 -3.20 11.47
CA LEU A 313 27.63 -4.41 10.67
C LEU A 313 28.94 -4.96 10.08
N THR A 314 29.96 -4.12 9.91
CA THR A 314 31.28 -4.52 9.42
C THR A 314 32.25 -4.88 10.54
N SER A 315 31.89 -4.61 11.79
CA SER A 315 32.69 -4.95 12.96
C SER A 315 32.96 -6.46 13.06
N ARG A 316 34.11 -6.81 13.65
CA ARG A 316 34.51 -8.22 13.83
C ARG A 316 33.47 -9.05 14.61
N GLU A 317 32.75 -8.41 15.53
CA GLU A 317 31.70 -9.04 16.34
C GLU A 317 30.49 -9.46 15.49
N TYR A 318 30.04 -8.60 14.58
CA TYR A 318 28.80 -8.80 13.84
C TYR A 318 29.00 -9.36 12.43
N ALA A 319 30.20 -9.27 11.83
CA ALA A 319 30.46 -9.70 10.46
C ALA A 319 29.99 -11.14 10.16
N SER A 320 30.20 -12.09 11.10
CA SER A 320 29.73 -13.47 10.94
C SER A 320 28.20 -13.59 10.97
N LYS A 321 27.53 -12.85 11.85
CA LYS A 321 26.06 -12.81 11.95
C LYS A 321 25.44 -12.17 10.73
N VAL A 322 26.02 -11.06 10.23
CA VAL A 322 25.59 -10.39 9.01
C VAL A 322 25.71 -11.32 7.80
N ASN A 323 26.84 -12.02 7.66
CA ASN A 323 27.01 -12.99 6.58
C ASN A 323 25.97 -14.12 6.65
N ALA A 324 25.78 -14.73 7.83
CA ALA A 324 24.75 -15.75 8.03
C ALA A 324 23.35 -15.23 7.67
N ARG A 325 23.04 -13.98 8.02
CA ARG A 325 21.75 -13.37 7.71
C ARG A 325 21.55 -13.12 6.21
N ARG A 326 22.60 -12.68 5.51
CA ARG A 326 22.63 -12.50 4.05
C ARG A 326 22.49 -13.85 3.32
N GLU A 327 23.10 -14.92 3.84
CA GLU A 327 22.88 -16.28 3.33
C GLU A 327 21.42 -16.72 3.47
N GLN A 328 20.80 -16.48 4.61
CA GLN A 328 19.37 -16.75 4.82
C GLN A 328 18.48 -15.91 3.88
N ALA A 329 18.85 -14.65 3.64
CA ALA A 329 18.14 -13.77 2.72
C ALA A 329 18.18 -14.29 1.27
N TYR A 330 19.34 -14.80 0.83
CA TYR A 330 19.48 -15.48 -0.46
C TYR A 330 18.67 -16.78 -0.54
N ALA A 331 18.71 -17.63 0.48
CA ALA A 331 17.90 -18.84 0.51
C ALA A 331 16.39 -18.51 0.42
N SER A 332 15.94 -17.50 1.16
CA SER A 332 14.55 -17.01 1.10
C SER A 332 14.18 -16.46 -0.26
N PHE A 333 15.13 -15.82 -0.97
CA PHE A 333 14.91 -15.29 -2.31
C PHE A 333 14.64 -16.43 -3.29
N VAL A 334 15.51 -17.44 -3.29
CA VAL A 334 15.38 -18.64 -4.14
C VAL A 334 14.09 -19.39 -3.83
N GLU A 335 13.76 -19.56 -2.55
CA GLU A 335 12.52 -20.21 -2.11
C GLU A 335 11.29 -19.48 -2.66
N GLU A 336 11.25 -18.14 -2.56
CA GLU A 336 10.13 -17.34 -3.04
C GLU A 336 9.98 -17.40 -4.57
N LEU A 337 11.08 -17.31 -5.33
CA LEU A 337 11.02 -17.46 -6.79
C LEU A 337 10.54 -18.86 -7.19
N THR A 338 11.02 -19.90 -6.51
CA THR A 338 10.57 -21.28 -6.72
C THR A 338 9.09 -21.42 -6.39
N HIS A 339 8.63 -20.78 -5.31
CA HIS A 339 7.24 -20.74 -4.93
C HIS A 339 6.38 -20.08 -6.03
N TRP A 340 6.81 -18.94 -6.58
CA TRP A 340 6.12 -18.30 -7.70
C TRP A 340 6.05 -19.22 -8.93
N MET A 341 7.15 -19.86 -9.32
CA MET A 341 7.12 -20.81 -10.44
C MET A 341 6.14 -21.98 -10.19
N ARG A 342 6.05 -22.48 -8.95
CA ARG A 342 5.08 -23.51 -8.54
C ARG A 342 3.63 -23.04 -8.60
N LEU A 343 3.38 -21.75 -8.39
CA LEU A 343 2.07 -21.12 -8.58
C LEU A 343 1.75 -20.82 -10.06
N GLY A 344 2.61 -21.25 -10.99
CA GLY A 344 2.37 -21.15 -12.42
C GLY A 344 2.79 -19.81 -13.04
N TYR A 345 3.55 -18.96 -12.33
CA TYR A 345 4.14 -17.79 -12.96
C TYR A 345 5.23 -18.19 -13.94
N LYS A 346 5.17 -17.60 -15.13
CA LYS A 346 6.21 -17.75 -16.14
C LYS A 346 7.44 -16.92 -15.77
N SER A 347 8.62 -17.34 -16.21
CA SER A 347 9.86 -16.63 -15.91
C SER A 347 9.84 -15.18 -16.38
N ASP A 348 9.21 -14.86 -17.52
CA ASP A 348 9.08 -13.48 -18.00
C ASP A 348 8.15 -12.62 -17.13
N GLU A 349 7.11 -13.20 -16.53
CA GLU A 349 6.24 -12.53 -15.57
C GLU A 349 7.00 -12.20 -14.28
N ILE A 350 7.68 -13.20 -13.71
CA ILE A 350 8.50 -13.03 -12.50
C ILE A 350 9.58 -11.97 -12.73
N SER A 351 10.25 -12.04 -13.89
CA SER A 351 11.28 -11.08 -14.28
C SER A 351 10.76 -9.64 -14.31
N ARG A 352 9.57 -9.43 -14.88
CA ARG A 352 8.91 -8.12 -14.88
C ARG A 352 8.53 -7.65 -13.47
N PHE A 353 8.10 -8.55 -12.58
CA PHE A 353 7.83 -8.18 -11.18
C PHE A 353 9.09 -7.76 -10.43
N LEU A 354 10.19 -8.49 -10.58
CA LEU A 354 11.47 -8.11 -9.96
C LEU A 354 11.99 -6.77 -10.50
N ALA A 355 11.91 -6.54 -11.81
CA ALA A 355 12.28 -5.26 -12.42
C ALA A 355 11.37 -4.11 -11.94
N ARG A 356 10.09 -4.39 -11.72
CA ARG A 356 9.14 -3.44 -11.14
C ARG A 356 9.48 -3.11 -9.69
N ILE A 357 9.71 -4.13 -8.85
CA ILE A 357 10.16 -3.97 -7.46
C ILE A 357 11.40 -3.07 -7.42
N HIS A 358 12.41 -3.35 -8.26
CA HIS A 358 13.61 -2.53 -8.35
C HIS A 358 13.32 -1.05 -8.62
N ARG A 359 12.45 -0.76 -9.60
CA ARG A 359 12.09 0.61 -10.01
C ARG A 359 11.32 1.35 -8.93
N GLU A 360 10.39 0.66 -8.27
CA GLU A 360 9.50 1.22 -7.25
C GLU A 360 10.19 1.40 -5.89
N GLN A 361 11.35 0.77 -5.66
CA GLN A 361 12.23 1.13 -4.57
C GLN A 361 12.90 2.48 -4.84
N SER A 362 12.17 3.59 -5.02
CA SER A 362 12.72 4.94 -5.23
C SER A 362 11.88 6.04 -4.56
N GLY A 363 12.47 7.19 -4.29
CA GLY A 363 11.87 8.33 -3.59
C GLY A 363 11.91 8.21 -2.06
N GLY A 364 11.41 9.24 -1.37
CA GLY A 364 11.33 9.29 0.10
C GLY A 364 12.20 10.37 0.73
N GLY A 365 12.29 10.37 2.06
CA GLY A 365 13.30 11.17 2.78
C GLY A 365 14.71 10.60 2.61
N PRO A 366 15.78 11.34 2.95
CA PRO A 366 17.16 10.89 2.71
C PRO A 366 17.46 9.47 3.20
N LEU A 367 17.08 9.14 4.45
CA LEU A 367 17.27 7.80 5.02
C LEU A 367 16.41 6.72 4.34
N VAL A 368 15.23 7.08 3.85
CA VAL A 368 14.36 6.14 3.12
C VAL A 368 14.89 5.88 1.72
N GLU A 369 15.39 6.92 1.04
CA GLU A 369 16.03 6.77 -0.27
C GLU A 369 17.30 5.93 -0.16
N GLU A 370 18.07 6.10 0.93
CA GLU A 370 19.24 5.27 1.21
C GLU A 370 18.87 3.78 1.37
N ASP A 371 17.91 3.45 2.24
CA ASP A 371 17.45 2.07 2.38
C ASP A 371 16.89 1.50 1.08
N ARG A 372 16.13 2.31 0.32
CA ARG A 372 15.59 1.91 -0.99
C ARG A 372 16.70 1.68 -2.01
N HIS A 373 17.73 2.53 -2.00
CA HIS A 373 18.93 2.34 -2.80
C HIS A 373 19.61 1.02 -2.45
N GLU A 374 19.87 0.75 -1.17
CA GLU A 374 20.45 -0.52 -0.70
C GLU A 374 19.64 -1.72 -1.16
N ARG A 375 18.31 -1.67 -1.06
CA ARG A 375 17.42 -2.74 -1.53
C ARG A 375 17.56 -3.00 -3.04
N ARG A 376 17.70 -1.94 -3.85
CA ARG A 376 18.00 -2.07 -5.29
C ARG A 376 19.34 -2.77 -5.51
N GLU A 377 20.37 -2.39 -4.74
CA GLU A 377 21.70 -3.02 -4.82
C GLU A 377 21.64 -4.50 -4.43
N GLN A 378 20.95 -4.83 -3.34
CA GLN A 378 20.80 -6.21 -2.88
C GLN A 378 20.10 -7.07 -3.92
N LEU A 379 19.10 -6.54 -4.63
CA LEU A 379 18.44 -7.30 -5.69
C LEU A 379 19.43 -7.64 -6.81
N VAL A 380 20.29 -6.70 -7.22
CA VAL A 380 21.34 -6.96 -8.21
C VAL A 380 22.33 -8.02 -7.71
N ILE A 381 22.77 -7.94 -6.45
CA ILE A 381 23.69 -8.91 -5.83
C ILE A 381 23.08 -10.31 -5.81
N LEU A 382 21.81 -10.44 -5.40
CA LEU A 382 21.12 -11.72 -5.34
C LEU A 382 20.91 -12.33 -6.74
N LEU A 383 20.59 -11.51 -7.74
CA LEU A 383 20.47 -11.95 -9.14
C LEU A 383 21.81 -12.45 -9.67
N ASP A 384 22.90 -11.72 -9.41
CA ASP A 384 24.26 -12.12 -9.83
C ASP A 384 24.68 -13.43 -9.20
N ARG A 385 24.41 -13.58 -7.91
CA ARG A 385 24.65 -14.83 -7.21
C ARG A 385 23.83 -15.97 -7.79
N LEU A 386 22.52 -15.75 -7.99
CA LEU A 386 21.61 -16.77 -8.54
C LEU A 386 22.05 -17.23 -9.93
N MET A 387 22.43 -16.32 -10.83
CA MET A 387 22.96 -16.65 -12.16
C MET A 387 24.14 -17.63 -12.11
N ASN A 388 25.00 -17.50 -11.11
CA ASN A 388 26.24 -18.26 -10.96
C ASN A 388 26.11 -19.50 -10.05
N ASP A 389 25.00 -19.63 -9.32
CA ASP A 389 24.79 -20.74 -8.39
C ASP A 389 24.35 -22.02 -9.10
N ARG A 390 25.34 -22.85 -9.47
CA ARG A 390 25.13 -24.13 -10.16
C ARG A 390 24.29 -25.14 -9.38
N SER A 391 24.05 -24.93 -8.09
CA SER A 391 23.16 -25.78 -7.30
C SER A 391 21.67 -25.51 -7.58
N GLN A 392 21.34 -24.37 -8.18
CA GLN A 392 19.97 -23.99 -8.51
C GLN A 392 19.53 -24.47 -9.89
N ALA A 393 18.21 -24.62 -10.05
CA ALA A 393 17.57 -25.00 -11.30
C ALA A 393 17.97 -24.07 -12.46
N VAL A 394 18.13 -24.64 -13.67
CA VAL A 394 18.56 -23.89 -14.87
C VAL A 394 17.60 -22.73 -15.14
N GLU A 395 16.31 -22.95 -14.94
CA GLU A 395 15.24 -22.00 -15.17
C GLU A 395 15.34 -20.78 -14.25
N LEU A 396 15.74 -20.96 -12.98
CA LEU A 396 15.96 -19.86 -12.04
C LEU A 396 17.18 -19.01 -12.43
N ARG A 397 18.23 -19.65 -12.96
CA ARG A 397 19.43 -18.95 -13.44
C ARG A 397 19.13 -18.12 -14.68
N GLN A 398 18.36 -18.69 -15.62
CA GLN A 398 17.87 -17.97 -16.82
C GLN A 398 16.93 -16.84 -16.44
N LEU A 399 16.04 -17.04 -15.46
CA LEU A 399 15.21 -15.99 -14.89
C LEU A 399 16.06 -14.84 -14.33
N ALA A 400 17.12 -15.15 -13.59
CA ALA A 400 17.99 -14.14 -13.01
C ALA A 400 18.72 -13.33 -14.10
N GLU A 401 19.24 -14.00 -15.12
CA GLU A 401 19.89 -13.38 -16.28
C GLU A 401 18.92 -12.45 -17.05
N SER A 402 17.72 -12.96 -17.38
CA SER A 402 16.66 -12.18 -18.02
C SER A 402 16.29 -10.95 -17.18
N THR A 403 16.16 -11.10 -15.86
CA THR A 403 15.80 -10.01 -14.96
C THR A 403 16.89 -8.95 -14.91
N LYS A 404 18.15 -9.36 -14.78
CA LYS A 404 19.28 -8.43 -14.76
C LYS A 404 19.34 -7.58 -16.02
N SER A 405 19.05 -8.17 -17.19
CA SER A 405 19.02 -7.44 -18.46
C SER A 405 17.94 -6.35 -18.55
N GLN A 406 16.90 -6.42 -17.70
CA GLN A 406 15.82 -5.43 -17.63
C GLN A 406 16.07 -4.34 -16.60
N LEU A 407 17.05 -4.51 -15.70
CA LEU A 407 17.39 -3.50 -14.72
C LEU A 407 18.20 -2.38 -15.39
N PRO A 408 18.03 -1.10 -14.99
CA PRO A 408 18.82 -0.02 -15.53
C PRO A 408 20.31 -0.27 -15.27
N ASN A 409 21.14 -0.14 -16.32
CA ASN A 409 22.59 -0.14 -16.17
C ASN A 409 22.97 1.04 -15.26
N ARG A 410 23.75 0.75 -14.22
CA ARG A 410 24.25 1.77 -13.28
C ARG A 410 25.15 2.78 -13.97
#